data_AF-A0A431NQZ1-F1
#
_entry.id   AF-A0A431NQZ1-F1
#
_cell.length_a   1.000
_cell.length_b   1.000
_cell.length_c   1.000
_cell.angle_alpha   90.00
_cell.angle_beta   90.00
_cell.angle_gamma   90.00
#
_symmetry.space_group_name_H-M   'P 1'
#
loop_
_entity.id
_entity.type
_entity.pdbx_description
1 polymer ?
#
loop_
_entity_poly.entity_id
_entity_poly.type
_entity_poly.pdbx_seq_one_letter_code
_entity_poly.pdbx_strand_id
1 'polypeptide(L)' 'MHLLALEKAAKAHGVRVQAVIFDGPMQPKLFATAPGRELQGRMQFVGQAWIRHDEHYHVNFAVPCR' A
#
# COMPACT_ATOMS: atom_id res chain seq x y z
N MET A 1 2.72 -12.06 -2.18
CA MET A 1 2.78 -10.94 -1.21
C MET A 1 1.47 -10.16 -1.29
N HIS A 2 0.86 -9.82 -0.17
CA HIS A 2 -0.54 -9.38 -0.12
C HIS A 2 -0.82 -8.06 -0.86
N LEU A 3 -0.01 -7.02 -0.69
CA LEU A 3 -0.21 -5.72 -1.36
C LEU A 3 -0.13 -5.83 -2.90
N LEU A 4 0.73 -6.69 -3.44
CA LEU A 4 0.77 -6.97 -4.88
C LEU A 4 -0.53 -7.66 -5.37
N ALA A 5 -1.12 -8.53 -4.54
CA ALA A 5 -2.40 -9.17 -4.88
C ALA A 5 -3.55 -8.16 -4.87
N LEU A 6 -3.58 -7.24 -3.89
CA LEU A 6 -4.54 -6.15 -3.84
C LEU A 6 -4.43 -5.23 -5.05
N GLU A 7 -3.22 -4.85 -5.45
CA GLU A 7 -3.00 -3.99 -6.62
C GLU A 7 -3.46 -4.65 -7.92
N LYS A 8 -3.16 -5.95 -8.10
CA LYS A 8 -3.65 -6.74 -9.22
C LYS A 8 -5.19 -6.80 -9.25
N ALA A 9 -5.82 -7.03 -8.11
CA ALA A 9 -7.27 -7.07 -8.00
C ALA A 9 -7.91 -5.71 -8.29
N ALA A 10 -7.37 -4.62 -7.73
CA ALA A 10 -7.84 -3.26 -7.97
C ALA A 10 -7.89 -2.94 -9.47
N LYS A 11 -6.78 -3.23 -10.18
CA LYS A 11 -6.70 -3.07 -11.64
C LYS A 11 -7.75 -3.88 -12.38
N ALA A 12 -7.98 -5.13 -11.98
CA ALA A 12 -9.01 -5.99 -12.59
C ALA A 12 -10.44 -5.44 -12.39
N HIS A 13 -10.66 -4.65 -11.34
CA HIS A 13 -11.94 -3.99 -11.04
C HIS A 13 -12.01 -2.53 -11.55
N GLY A 14 -11.04 -2.06 -12.33
CA GLY A 14 -11.05 -0.71 -12.90
C GLY A 14 -10.81 0.41 -11.89
N VAL A 15 -10.26 0.08 -10.71
CA VAL A 15 -9.88 1.05 -9.67
C VAL A 15 -8.38 0.98 -9.41
N ARG A 16 -7.84 1.95 -8.66
CA ARG A 16 -6.43 1.96 -8.25
C ARG A 16 -6.28 1.99 -6.74
N VAL A 17 -5.21 1.36 -6.24
CA VAL A 17 -4.71 1.64 -4.89
C VAL A 17 -4.13 3.05 -4.91
N GLN A 18 -4.77 3.97 -4.21
CA GLN A 18 -4.38 5.38 -4.13
C GLN A 18 -3.21 5.57 -3.16
N ALA A 19 -3.29 4.95 -1.99
CA ALA A 19 -2.28 5.06 -0.95
C ALA A 19 -2.32 3.87 0.00
N VAL A 20 -1.18 3.53 0.58
CA VAL A 20 -1.01 2.57 1.66
C VAL A 20 -0.52 3.32 2.90
N ILE A 21 -1.23 3.17 4.02
CA ILE A 21 -0.84 3.74 5.32
C ILE A 21 -0.27 2.60 6.15
N PHE A 22 1.05 2.47 6.10
CA PHE A 22 1.83 1.46 6.80
C PHE A 22 2.74 2.14 7.83
N ASP A 23 3.08 1.45 8.92
CA ASP A 23 3.97 2.01 9.94
C ASP A 23 5.29 2.50 9.32
N GLY A 24 5.58 3.79 9.49
CA GLY A 24 6.73 4.47 8.88
C GLY A 24 8.06 3.77 9.22
N PRO A 25 8.36 3.50 10.50
CA PRO A 25 9.54 2.72 10.90
C PRO A 25 9.66 1.33 10.28
N MET A 26 8.54 0.69 9.90
CA MET A 26 8.54 -0.63 9.26
C MET A 26 8.63 -0.57 7.73
N GLN A 27 8.36 0.56 7.09
CA GLN A 27 8.45 0.70 5.62
C GLN A 27 9.84 0.36 5.05
N PRO A 28 10.97 0.79 5.64
CA PRO A 28 12.30 0.38 5.15
C PRO A 28 12.48 -1.14 5.16
N LYS A 29 11.97 -1.82 6.20
CA LYS A 29 12.03 -3.29 6.31
C LYS A 29 11.16 -3.95 5.25
N LEU A 30 9.96 -3.41 5.01
CA LEU A 30 9.07 -3.87 3.94
C LEU A 30 9.77 -3.79 2.58
N PHE A 31 10.35 -2.64 2.24
CA PHE A 31 11.01 -2.40 0.96
C PHE A 31 12.33 -3.15 0.77
N ALA A 32 12.98 -3.59 1.85
CA ALA A 32 14.17 -4.43 1.75
C ALA A 32 13.86 -5.83 1.15
N THR A 33 12.63 -6.31 1.30
CA THR A 33 12.19 -7.60 0.74
C THR A 33 12.10 -7.56 -0.78
N ALA A 34 12.38 -8.68 -1.46
CA ALA A 34 12.26 -8.78 -2.92
C ALA A 34 10.88 -8.31 -3.46
N PRO A 35 9.73 -8.78 -2.92
CA PRO A 35 8.43 -8.26 -3.36
C PRO A 35 8.16 -6.82 -2.89
N GLY A 36 8.77 -6.37 -1.80
CA GLY A 36 8.63 -5.01 -1.29
C GLY A 36 9.22 -3.94 -2.21
N ARG A 37 10.34 -4.25 -2.89
CA ARG A 37 10.93 -3.35 -3.89
C ARG A 37 9.98 -3.09 -5.05
N GLU A 38 9.19 -4.09 -5.45
CA GLU A 38 8.19 -3.96 -6.51
C GLU A 38 7.05 -3.01 -6.12
N LEU A 39 6.76 -2.83 -4.82
CA LEU A 39 5.69 -1.95 -4.34
C LEU A 39 6.01 -0.47 -4.53
N GLN A 40 7.27 -0.07 -4.37
CA GLN A 40 7.69 1.34 -4.42
C GLN A 40 7.35 2.02 -5.76
N GLY A 41 7.36 1.25 -6.86
CA GLY A 41 7.00 1.76 -8.19
C GLY A 41 5.51 1.62 -8.54
N ARG A 42 4.71 0.95 -7.72
CA ARG A 42 3.32 0.60 -8.04
C ARG A 42 2.28 1.27 -7.16
N MET A 43 2.66 1.62 -5.94
CA MET A 43 1.76 2.15 -4.91
C MET A 43 2.44 3.27 -4.15
N GLN A 44 1.66 4.25 -3.71
CA GLN A 44 2.13 5.34 -2.85
C GLN A 44 2.05 4.90 -1.39
N PHE A 45 3.14 5.05 -0.63
CA PHE A 45 3.15 4.80 0.82
C PHE A 45 3.20 6.14 1.56
N VAL A 46 2.32 6.31 2.54
CA VAL A 46 2.32 7.51 3.39
C VAL A 46 3.49 7.39 4.38
N GLY A 47 4.43 8.33 4.34
CA GLY A 47 5.69 8.23 5.10
C GLY A 47 5.52 8.16 6.62
N GLN A 48 4.85 9.14 7.23
CA GLN A 48 4.61 9.15 8.68
C GLN A 48 3.11 9.28 8.96
N ALA A 49 2.54 8.24 9.53
CA ALA A 49 1.18 8.28 10.07
C ALA A 49 1.20 8.91 11.46
N TRP A 50 0.24 9.80 11.74
CA TRP A 50 0.08 10.45 13.05
C TRP A 50 -0.34 9.46 14.14
N ILE A 51 -1.02 8.38 13.75
CA ILE A 51 -1.45 7.27 14.60
C ILE A 51 -0.59 6.05 14.25
N ARG A 52 -0.25 5.22 15.25
CA ARG A 52 0.55 4.01 15.06
C ARG A 52 -0.21 2.96 14.25
N HIS A 53 0.50 2.30 13.35
CA HIS A 53 -0.01 1.27 12.44
C HIS A 53 0.85 0.00 12.53
N ASP A 54 1.23 -0.38 13.74
CA ASP A 54 2.18 -1.45 14.05
C ASP A 54 1.57 -2.85 14.04
N GLU A 55 0.24 -2.96 14.15
CA GLU A 55 -0.51 -4.22 14.06
C GLU A 55 -1.44 -4.32 12.83
N HIS A 56 -1.65 -3.22 12.13
CA HIS A 56 -2.54 -3.14 10.97
C HIS A 56 -2.10 -2.01 10.03
N TYR A 57 -2.57 -2.05 8.78
CA TYR A 57 -2.33 -1.00 7.79
C TYR A 57 -3.60 -0.71 7.01
N HIS A 58 -3.69 0.49 6.44
CA HIS A 58 -4.82 0.88 5.61
C HIS A 58 -4.44 0.89 4.13
N VAL A 59 -5.40 0.59 3.28
CA VAL A 59 -5.28 0.68 1.82
C VAL A 59 -6.44 1.51 1.32
N ASN A 60 -6.13 2.68 0.79
CA ASN A 60 -7.13 3.58 0.22
C ASN A 60 -7.27 3.28 -1.27
N PHE A 61 -8.49 3.06 -1.74
CA PHE A 61 -8.80 2.86 -3.16
C PHE A 61 -9.42 4.13 -3.73
N ALA A 62 -8.98 4.56 -4.92
CA ALA A 62 -9.64 5.63 -5.64
C ALA A 62 -10.84 5.06 -6.40
N VAL A 63 -12.01 5.12 -5.76
CA VAL A 63 -13.29 4.68 -6.33
C VAL A 63 -14.05 5.91 -6.83
N PRO A 64 -14.50 5.95 -8.10
CA PRO A 64 -15.30 7.07 -8.60
C PRO A 64 -16.68 7.10 -7.92
N CYS A 65 -17.19 8.32 -7.68
CA CYS A 65 -18.59 8.51 -7.30
C CYS A 65 -19.52 8.07 -8.43
N ARG A 66 -20.74 7.67 -8.09
CA ARG A 66 -21.81 7.33 -9.05
C ARG A 66 -22.85 8.43 -9.08
#